data_AF-A0A1J3EGV1-F1
#
_entry.id   AF-A0A1J3EGV1-F1
#
_cell.length_a   1.000
_cell.length_b   1.000
_cell.length_c   1.000
_cell.angle_alpha   90.00
_cell.angle_beta   90.00
_cell.angle_gamma   90.00
#
_symmetry.space_group_name_H-M   'P 1'
#
loop_
_entity.id
_entity.type
_entity.pdbx_description
1 polymer ?
#
loop_
_entity_poly.entity_id
_entity_poly.type
_entity_poly.pdbx_seq_one_letter_code
_entity_poly.pdbx_strand_id
1 'polypeptide(L)'
;IPMLEHYSGGLPMACTMYASSESYFGINLTPMCKPSEVSYTILPNMAYFEFLPHEVATDKADLVELADVEVGKEYELVITTYAGLYRYRVGDIL
;
A
#
# COMPACT_ATOMS: atom_id res chain seq x y z
N ILE A 1 11.54 11.24 11.16
CA ILE A 1 12.14 11.98 10.03
C ILE A 1 12.96 13.13 10.63
N PRO A 2 14.29 13.00 10.73
CA PRO A 2 15.09 13.85 11.62
C PRO A 2 14.97 15.35 11.34
N MET A 3 14.93 15.75 10.07
CA MET A 3 14.80 17.17 9.68
C MET A 3 13.41 17.74 10.02
N LEU A 4 12.34 16.97 9.77
CA LEU A 4 10.98 17.41 10.11
C LEU A 4 10.79 17.51 11.62
N GLU A 5 11.34 16.57 12.40
CA GLU A 5 11.32 16.63 13.87
C GLU A 5 12.07 17.86 14.39
N HIS A 6 13.24 18.16 13.82
CA HIS A 6 14.04 19.33 14.18
C HIS A 6 13.29 20.65 13.94
N TYR A 7 12.67 20.82 12.77
CA TYR A 7 11.98 22.06 12.41
C TYR A 7 10.59 22.20 13.01
N SER A 8 9.89 21.08 13.26
CA SER A 8 8.53 21.11 13.80
C SER A 8 8.47 21.20 15.32
N GLY A 9 9.60 20.99 16.02
CA GLY A 9 9.61 20.97 17.48
C GLY A 9 8.87 19.77 18.07
N GLY A 10 8.81 18.66 17.33
CA GLY A 10 8.15 17.43 17.77
C GLY A 10 6.63 17.39 17.56
N LEU A 11 6.10 18.16 16.60
CA LEU A 11 4.69 18.06 16.24
C LEU A 11 4.37 16.68 15.63
N PRO A 12 3.14 16.17 15.80
CA PRO A 12 2.70 14.93 15.17
C PRO A 12 2.80 15.01 13.64
N MET A 13 3.41 13.98 13.04
CA MET A 13 3.50 13.84 11.59
C MET A 13 2.39 12.91 11.10
N ALA A 14 1.42 13.46 10.38
CA ALA A 14 0.30 12.68 9.85
C ALA A 14 0.59 12.21 8.41
N CYS A 15 0.72 10.90 8.23
CA CYS A 15 0.76 10.25 6.92
C CYS A 15 -0.65 9.75 6.58
N THR A 16 -1.42 10.53 5.81
CA THR A 16 -2.88 10.34 5.69
C THR A 16 -3.30 9.39 4.57
N MET A 17 -2.57 9.35 3.45
CA MET A 17 -3.02 8.69 2.23
C MET A 17 -1.87 7.94 1.55
N TYR A 18 -2.23 6.84 0.90
CA TYR A 18 -1.39 6.09 -0.02
C TYR A 18 -2.08 6.06 -1.39
N ALA A 19 -1.41 6.61 -2.40
CA ALA A 19 -1.93 6.78 -3.75
C ALA A 19 -0.77 6.90 -4.76
N SER A 20 -1.06 6.62 -6.02
CA SER A 20 -0.14 6.77 -7.15
C SER A 20 -0.82 7.48 -8.33
N SER A 21 -0.10 7.61 -9.45
CA SER A 21 -0.67 8.18 -10.68
C SER A 21 -1.69 7.23 -11.33
N GLU A 22 -1.56 5.93 -11.05
CA GLU A 22 -2.38 4.85 -11.59
C GLU A 22 -3.70 4.68 -10.82
N SER A 23 -3.70 4.90 -9.50
CA SER A 23 -4.92 4.84 -8.67
C SER A 23 -4.72 5.47 -7.28
N TYR A 24 -5.83 5.84 -6.65
CA TYR A 24 -5.87 5.98 -5.19
C TYR A 24 -5.97 4.59 -4.57
N PHE A 25 -5.21 4.32 -3.50
CA PHE A 25 -5.17 2.99 -2.89
C PHE A 25 -5.87 2.97 -1.54
N GLY A 26 -5.45 3.83 -0.61
CA GLY A 26 -5.87 3.69 0.77
C GLY A 26 -5.57 4.89 1.65
N ILE A 27 -6.02 4.79 2.90
CA ILE A 27 -5.84 5.81 3.93
C ILE A 27 -5.26 5.19 5.20
N ASN A 28 -4.56 6.02 5.97
CA ASN A 28 -4.15 5.64 7.32
C ASN A 28 -5.31 5.88 8.28
N LEU A 29 -5.86 4.80 8.85
CA LEU A 29 -6.94 4.88 9.84
C LEU A 29 -6.49 5.43 11.19
N THR A 30 -5.17 5.43 11.44
CA THR A 30 -4.54 5.93 12.67
C THR A 30 -3.54 7.05 12.35
N PRO A 31 -4.01 8.24 11.92
CA PRO A 31 -3.12 9.29 11.39
C PRO A 31 -2.16 9.90 12.43
N MET A 32 -2.36 9.65 13.72
CA MET A 32 -1.53 10.15 14.82
C MET A 32 -0.51 9.12 15.33
N CYS A 33 -0.37 7.96 14.66
CA CYS A 33 0.65 6.97 15.00
C CYS A 33 2.07 7.47 14.72
N LYS A 34 3.07 6.77 15.24
CA LYS A 34 4.46 7.07 14.92
C LYS A 34 4.70 6.78 13.43
N PRO A 35 5.56 7.54 12.73
CA PRO A 35 5.89 7.28 11.33
C PRO A 35 6.39 5.85 11.04
N SER A 36 6.96 5.16 12.04
CA SER A 36 7.43 3.77 11.93
C SER A 36 6.33 2.71 12.03
N GLU A 37 5.13 3.09 12.47
CA GLU A 37 3.99 2.20 12.70
C GLU A 37 2.84 2.50 11.72
N VAL A 38 3.10 3.32 10.70
CA VAL A 38 2.09 3.71 9.72
C VAL A 38 1.69 2.49 8.88
N SER A 39 0.39 2.22 8.86
CA SER A 39 -0.23 1.22 8.00
C SER A 39 -1.34 1.86 7.19
N TYR A 40 -1.44 1.53 5.91
CA TYR A 40 -2.47 2.04 5.02
C TYR A 40 -3.52 0.96 4.77
N THR A 41 -4.78 1.30 5.02
CA THR A 41 -5.91 0.42 4.71
C THR A 41 -6.36 0.72 3.28
N ILE A 42 -6.21 -0.28 2.41
CA ILE A 42 -6.67 -0.20 1.02
C ILE A 42 -8.20 -0.13 0.99
N LEU A 43 -8.73 0.80 0.21
CA LEU A 43 -10.16 1.01 0.04
C LEU A 43 -10.64 0.18 -1.16
N PRO A 44 -11.46 -0.87 -0.94
CA PRO A 44 -11.80 -1.85 -1.97
C PRO A 44 -12.65 -1.29 -3.12
N ASN A 45 -13.17 -0.06 -3.00
CA ASN A 45 -13.95 0.60 -4.04
C ASN A 45 -13.11 1.36 -5.07
N MET A 46 -11.81 1.57 -4.82
CA MET A 46 -10.97 2.40 -5.69
C MET A 46 -10.49 1.68 -6.94
N ALA A 47 -10.11 0.41 -6.81
CA ALA A 47 -9.68 -0.47 -7.88
C ALA A 47 -9.91 -1.92 -7.44
N TYR A 48 -9.74 -2.86 -8.36
CA TYR A 48 -9.59 -4.27 -7.98
C TYR A 48 -8.13 -4.53 -7.64
N PHE A 49 -7.88 -5.17 -6.50
CA PHE A 49 -6.56 -5.33 -5.90
C PHE A 49 -6.19 -6.80 -5.79
N GLU A 50 -5.02 -7.13 -6.32
CA GLU A 50 -4.39 -8.44 -6.29
C GLU A 50 -2.96 -8.30 -5.76
N PHE A 51 -2.42 -9.38 -5.20
CA PHE A 51 -1.14 -9.39 -4.50
C PHE A 51 -0.27 -10.54 -4.99
N LEU A 52 0.94 -10.22 -5.46
CA LEU A 52 1.92 -11.22 -5.89
C LEU A 52 2.91 -11.49 -4.75
N PRO A 53 3.00 -12.72 -4.19
CA PRO A 53 3.91 -13.02 -3.09
C PRO A 53 5.38 -12.75 -3.45
N HIS A 54 6.08 -11.98 -2.63
CA HIS A 54 7.47 -11.57 -2.92
C HIS A 54 8.46 -12.75 -2.84
N GLU A 55 8.26 -13.69 -1.91
CA GLU A 55 9.13 -14.85 -1.72
C GLU A 55 9.13 -15.82 -2.91
N VAL A 56 8.04 -15.84 -3.69
CA VAL A 56 7.85 -16.73 -4.83
C VAL A 56 7.99 -15.89 -6.10
N ALA A 57 9.18 -15.34 -6.31
CA ALA A 57 9.57 -14.49 -7.45
C ALA A 57 9.61 -15.25 -8.81
N THR A 58 8.64 -16.13 -9.05
CA THR A 58 8.40 -16.74 -10.34
C THR A 58 7.07 -16.24 -10.87
N ASP A 59 7.00 -15.89 -12.16
CA ASP A 59 5.79 -15.44 -12.88
C ASP A 59 4.63 -16.48 -12.92
N LYS A 60 4.72 -17.53 -12.11
CA LYS A 60 3.77 -18.63 -11.97
C LYS A 60 3.07 -18.67 -10.60
N ALA A 61 3.40 -17.75 -9.69
CA ALA A 61 2.67 -17.66 -8.43
C ALA A 61 1.24 -17.15 -8.70
N ASP A 62 0.26 -17.82 -8.10
CA ASP A 62 -1.12 -17.38 -8.15
C ASP A 62 -1.24 -16.05 -7.39
N LEU A 63 -1.97 -15.10 -7.98
CA LEU A 63 -2.25 -13.84 -7.30
C LEU A 63 -3.22 -14.09 -6.15
N VAL A 64 -2.97 -13.42 -5.04
CA VAL A 64 -3.80 -13.45 -3.83
C VAL A 64 -4.77 -12.27 -3.87
N GLU A 65 -6.02 -12.49 -3.51
CA GLU A 65 -7.01 -11.42 -3.43
C GLU A 65 -6.79 -10.54 -2.18
N LEU A 66 -7.29 -9.31 -2.19
CA LEU A 66 -7.20 -8.38 -1.05
C LEU A 66 -7.71 -8.97 0.28
N ALA A 67 -8.69 -9.86 0.24
CA ALA A 67 -9.25 -10.49 1.44
C ALA A 67 -8.41 -11.66 1.97
N ASP A 68 -7.54 -12.23 1.15
CA ASP A 68 -6.81 -13.49 1.43
C ASP A 68 -5.33 -13.26 1.78
N VAL A 69 -4.89 -12.00 1.90
CA VAL A 69 -3.52 -11.68 2.29
C VAL A 69 -3.21 -12.12 3.73
N GLU A 70 -2.04 -12.72 3.91
CA GLU A 70 -1.57 -13.19 5.22
C GLU A 70 -0.70 -12.15 5.93
N VAL A 71 -0.92 -11.99 7.24
CA VAL A 71 -0.15 -11.06 8.08
C VAL A 71 1.33 -11.46 8.13
N GLY A 72 2.20 -10.49 7.90
CA GLY A 72 3.65 -10.66 7.98
C GLY A 72 4.31 -11.22 6.72
N LYS A 73 3.52 -11.48 5.66
CA LYS A 73 4.06 -11.76 4.32
C LYS A 73 4.17 -10.47 3.51
N GLU A 74 5.17 -10.43 2.64
CA GLU A 74 5.41 -9.32 1.73
C GLU A 74 4.83 -9.63 0.34
N TYR A 75 4.15 -8.66 -0.25
CA TYR A 75 3.52 -8.80 -1.56
C TYR A 75 3.79 -7.61 -2.47
N GLU A 76 3.92 -7.86 -3.76
CA GLU A 76 3.88 -6.80 -4.76
C GLU A 76 2.44 -6.47 -5.14
N LEU A 77 2.11 -5.18 -5.16
CA LEU A 77 0.78 -4.69 -5.47
C LEU A 77 0.47 -4.80 -6.98
N VAL A 78 -0.63 -5.47 -7.29
CA VAL A 78 -1.19 -5.60 -8.64
C VAL A 78 -2.59 -4.99 -8.66
N ILE A 79 -2.84 -4.10 -9.63
CA ILE A 79 -4.11 -3.37 -9.71
C ILE A 79 -4.82 -3.56 -11.05
N THR A 80 -6.14 -3.58 -10.99
CA THR A 80 -7.01 -3.43 -12.15
C THR A 80 -7.92 -2.21 -11.93
N THR A 81 -7.79 -1.19 -12.78
CA THR A 81 -8.42 0.11 -12.59
C THR A 81 -9.53 0.38 -13.60
N TYR A 82 -10.46 1.27 -13.25
CA TYR A 82 -11.52 1.72 -14.15
C TYR A 82 -10.99 2.43 -15.41
N ALA A 83 -9.76 2.94 -15.37
CA ALA A 83 -9.11 3.59 -16.51
C ALA A 83 -8.56 2.59 -17.54
N GLY A 84 -8.68 1.28 -17.30
CA GLY A 84 -8.29 0.23 -18.26
C GLY A 84 -6.88 -0.32 -18.05
N LEU A 85 -6.29 -0.15 -16.86
CA LEU A 85 -5.14 -0.96 -16.46
C LEU A 85 -5.65 -2.32 -15.98
N TYR A 86 -5.11 -3.41 -16.51
CA TYR A 86 -5.51 -4.77 -16.18
C TYR A 86 -4.31 -5.55 -15.65
N ARG A 87 -4.42 -6.05 -14.41
CA ARG A 87 -3.34 -6.77 -13.71
C ARG A 87 -1.99 -6.05 -13.83
N TYR A 88 -2.03 -4.73 -13.66
CA TYR A 88 -0.84 -3.88 -13.75
C TYR A 88 -0.05 -3.99 -12.46
N ARG A 89 1.23 -4.33 -12.58
CA ARG A 89 2.18 -4.38 -11.46
C ARG A 89 2.61 -2.96 -11.12
N VAL A 90 2.24 -2.50 -9.93
CA VAL A 90 2.63 -1.16 -9.44
C VAL A 90 4.13 -1.12 -9.13
N GLY A 91 4.70 -2.25 -8.70
CA GLY A 91 6.11 -2.38 -8.29
C GLY A 91 6.35 -2.04 -6.82
N ASP A 92 5.32 -1.60 -6.10
CA ASP A 92 5.36 -1.38 -4.66
C ASP A 92 5.31 -2.73 -3.91
N ILE A 93 6.17 -2.89 -2.91
CA ILE A 93 6.18 -4.02 -1.98
C ILE A 93 5.52 -3.59 -0.66
N LEU A 94 4.53 -4.35 -0.22
CA LEU A 94 3.70 -4.11 0.96
C LEU A 94 3.87 -5.21 2.00
#